data_AF-R5PWD5-F1
#
_entry.id   AF-R5PWD5-F1
#
_cell.length_a   1.000
_cell.length_b   1.000
_cell.length_c   1.000
_cell.angle_alpha   90.00
_cell.angle_beta   90.00
_cell.angle_gamma   90.00
#
_symmetry.space_group_name_H-M   'P 1'
#
loop_
_entity.id
_entity.type
_entity.pdbx_description
1 polymer ?
#
loop_
_entity_poly.entity_id
_entity_poly.type
_entity_poly.pdbx_seq_one_letter_code
_entity_poly.pdbx_strand_id
1 'polypeptide(L)'
;MEKGYIDIKKSFDAFERLNRKTISEAVDEKNDTDGVPYSQNDQIMTNSTETCKTQFGADFSDHTDPSPMLYYPSDGDVVLSGTIPSLNNAKFQFRYKDSSFGCYFWSDSLVLNDDNVRKLSRINGVYKNWCQELETSEDIKPIGYKG
;
A
#
# COMPACT_ATOMS: atom_id res chain seq x y z
N MET A 1 22.75 43.52 21.47
CA MET A 1 22.65 42.88 20.13
C MET A 1 22.19 41.43 20.22
N GLU A 2 22.67 40.64 21.17
CA GLU A 2 22.38 39.19 21.28
C GLU A 2 20.91 38.84 21.56
N LYS A 3 20.22 39.60 22.42
CA LYS A 3 18.79 39.38 22.74
C LYS A 3 17.86 39.55 21.53
N GLY A 4 18.09 40.57 20.70
CA GLY A 4 17.27 40.84 19.51
C GLY A 4 17.40 39.74 18.45
N TYR A 5 18.59 39.16 18.30
CA TYR A 5 18.80 38.02 17.40
C TYR A 5 18.07 36.76 17.86
N ILE A 6 18.06 36.49 19.17
CA ILE A 6 17.34 35.35 19.76
C ILE A 6 15.83 35.47 19.53
N ASP A 7 15.27 36.67 19.70
CA ASP A 7 13.84 36.90 19.52
C ASP A 7 13.41 36.78 18.05
N ILE A 8 14.22 37.32 17.13
CA ILE A 8 13.99 37.15 15.69
C ILE A 8 14.03 35.67 15.30
N LYS A 9 15.02 34.90 15.80
CA LYS A 9 15.12 33.47 15.50
C LYS A 9 13.90 32.69 15.99
N LYS A 10 13.42 32.96 17.20
CA LYS A 10 12.19 32.33 17.74
C LYS A 10 10.96 32.64 16.90
N SER A 11 10.84 33.87 16.39
CA SER A 11 9.75 34.25 15.49
C SER A 11 9.81 33.49 14.14
N PHE A 12 11.00 33.33 13.57
CA PHE A 12 11.19 32.53 12.35
C PHE A 12 10.87 31.04 12.59
N ASP A 13 11.34 30.46 13.69
CA ASP A 13 11.05 29.06 14.04
C ASP A 13 9.54 28.83 14.26
N ALA A 14 8.86 29.80 14.88
CA ALA A 14 7.41 29.75 15.06
C ALA A 14 6.66 29.86 13.72
N PHE A 15 7.13 30.71 12.81
CA PHE A 15 6.55 30.88 11.47
C PHE A 15 6.72 29.61 10.62
N GLU A 16 7.89 28.97 10.65
CA GLU A 16 8.09 27.68 9.97
C GLU A 16 7.20 26.57 10.54
N ARG A 17 6.97 26.55 11.86
CA ARG A 17 6.07 25.57 12.49
C ARG A 17 4.62 25.78 12.09
N LEU A 18 4.17 27.03 12.01
CA LEU A 18 2.83 27.36 11.52
C LEU A 18 2.66 26.92 10.05
N ASN A 19 3.62 27.24 9.18
CA ASN A 19 3.58 26.78 7.79
C ASN A 19 3.61 25.26 7.67
N ARG A 20 4.44 24.54 8.43
CA ARG A 20 4.43 23.07 8.45
C ARG A 20 3.08 22.50 8.88
N LYS A 21 2.45 23.11 9.88
CA LYS A 21 1.13 22.67 10.36
C LYS A 21 0.04 22.93 9.31
N THR A 22 0.00 24.11 8.71
CA THR A 22 -0.95 24.42 7.63
C THR A 22 -0.70 23.59 6.37
N ILE A 23 0.56 23.29 6.04
CA ILE A 23 0.91 22.37 4.95
C ILE A 23 0.48 20.94 5.30
N SER A 24 0.68 20.47 6.54
CA SER A 24 0.17 19.17 7.00
C SER A 24 -1.34 19.10 6.89
N GLU A 25 -2.06 20.09 7.42
CA GLU A 25 -3.53 20.17 7.38
C GLU A 25 -4.05 20.24 5.94
N ALA A 26 -3.37 20.96 5.04
CA ALA A 26 -3.72 21.02 3.61
C ALA A 26 -3.36 19.75 2.82
N VAL A 27 -2.40 18.94 3.30
CA VAL A 27 -2.05 17.64 2.73
C VAL A 27 -3.00 16.54 3.25
N ASP A 28 -3.48 16.66 4.49
CA ASP A 28 -4.44 15.74 5.10
C ASP A 28 -5.87 15.94 4.54
N GLU A 29 -6.24 17.13 4.06
CA GLU A 29 -7.56 17.41 3.47
C GLU A 29 -7.76 16.92 2.01
N LYS A 30 -6.82 16.18 1.40
CA LYS A 30 -6.93 15.80 -0.03
C LYS A 30 -6.38 14.44 -0.46
N ASN A 31 -6.41 13.44 0.41
CA ASN A 31 -6.32 12.03 -0.01
C ASN A 31 -7.52 11.26 0.53
N ASP A 32 -8.73 11.68 0.16
CA ASP A 32 -9.93 10.86 0.28
C ASP A 32 -9.84 9.76 -0.79
N THR A 33 -8.95 8.78 -0.57
CA THR A 33 -9.05 7.53 -1.31
C THR A 33 -10.28 6.84 -0.74
N ASP A 34 -11.35 6.70 -1.54
CA ASP A 34 -12.58 5.96 -1.20
C ASP A 34 -12.34 4.50 -0.70
N GLY A 35 -11.09 4.05 -0.64
CA GLY A 35 -10.67 2.75 -0.16
C GLY A 35 -10.95 2.54 1.32
N VAL A 36 -11.82 1.58 1.62
CA VAL A 36 -12.08 1.05 2.95
C VAL A 36 -11.00 0.01 3.29
N PRO A 37 -10.21 0.20 4.37
CA PRO A 37 -9.15 -0.73 4.71
C PRO A 37 -9.68 -2.05 5.27
N TYR A 38 -9.05 -3.16 4.88
CA TYR A 38 -9.25 -4.44 5.58
C TYR A 38 -8.51 -4.43 6.91
N SER A 39 -9.07 -5.11 7.89
CA SER A 39 -8.50 -5.35 9.22
C SER A 39 -7.82 -6.72 9.31
N GLN A 40 -7.04 -6.94 10.36
CA GLN A 40 -6.43 -8.25 10.63
C GLN A 40 -7.47 -9.36 10.92
N ASN A 41 -8.73 -9.00 11.16
CA ASN A 41 -9.81 -9.99 11.33
C ASN A 41 -10.39 -10.45 9.99
N ASP A 42 -10.06 -9.77 8.89
CA ASP A 42 -10.50 -10.14 7.55
C ASP A 42 -9.67 -11.32 7.03
N GLN A 43 -10.33 -12.49 6.92
CA GLN A 43 -9.65 -13.72 6.51
C GLN A 43 -9.02 -13.60 5.12
N ILE A 44 -9.66 -12.87 4.20
CA ILE A 44 -9.14 -12.62 2.85
C ILE A 44 -7.82 -11.86 2.92
N MET A 45 -7.72 -10.81 3.75
CA MET A 45 -6.48 -10.05 3.94
C MET A 45 -5.38 -10.93 4.53
N THR A 46 -5.69 -11.67 5.59
CA THR A 46 -4.73 -12.54 6.27
C THR A 46 -4.20 -13.63 5.33
N ASN A 47 -5.07 -14.30 4.57
CA ASN A 47 -4.66 -15.33 3.60
C ASN A 47 -3.83 -14.76 2.45
N SER A 48 -4.25 -13.60 1.92
CA SER A 48 -3.57 -12.95 0.80
C SER A 48 -2.15 -12.53 1.17
N THR A 49 -2.00 -11.87 2.33
CA THR A 49 -0.69 -11.43 2.82
C THR A 49 0.21 -12.60 3.19
N GLU A 50 -0.32 -13.66 3.82
CA GLU A 50 0.46 -14.85 4.15
C GLU A 50 0.95 -15.62 2.91
N THR A 51 0.10 -15.71 1.89
CA THR A 51 0.46 -16.32 0.61
C THR A 51 1.56 -15.51 -0.08
N CYS A 52 1.45 -14.18 -0.11
CA CYS A 52 2.49 -13.32 -0.69
C CYS A 52 3.84 -13.45 0.05
N LYS A 53 3.81 -13.47 1.40
CA LYS A 53 5.00 -13.72 2.24
C LYS A 53 5.65 -15.06 1.91
N THR A 54 4.86 -16.14 1.93
CA THR A 54 5.35 -17.51 1.74
C THR A 54 5.83 -17.76 0.32
N GLN A 55 5.11 -17.27 -0.69
CA GLN A 55 5.40 -17.60 -2.08
C GLN A 55 6.59 -16.82 -2.63
N PHE A 56 6.66 -15.50 -2.38
CA PHE A 56 7.67 -14.66 -3.01
C PHE A 56 8.40 -13.71 -2.04
N GLY A 57 8.18 -13.86 -0.74
CA GLY A 57 8.89 -13.08 0.28
C GLY A 57 8.43 -11.63 0.34
N ALA A 58 7.13 -11.41 0.19
CA ALA A 58 6.54 -10.09 0.42
C ALA A 58 6.72 -9.63 1.87
N ASP A 59 6.87 -8.32 2.05
CA ASP A 59 6.81 -7.65 3.33
C ASP A 59 5.74 -6.56 3.31
N PHE A 60 4.99 -6.48 4.40
CA PHE A 60 3.88 -5.57 4.63
C PHE A 60 4.07 -4.74 5.91
N SER A 61 5.26 -4.79 6.52
CA SER A 61 5.61 -4.06 7.74
C SER A 61 5.43 -2.54 7.60
N ASP A 62 5.66 -2.00 6.40
CA ASP A 62 5.46 -0.59 6.05
C ASP A 62 3.99 -0.21 5.79
N HIS A 63 3.03 -1.12 5.98
CA HIS A 63 1.60 -0.90 5.68
C HIS A 63 0.73 -1.00 6.93
N THR A 64 1.11 -0.26 7.98
CA THR A 64 0.31 -0.14 9.20
C THR A 64 -0.83 0.86 9.06
N ASP A 65 -0.70 1.87 8.19
CA ASP A 65 -1.76 2.82 7.82
C ASP A 65 -1.37 3.56 6.50
N PRO A 66 -2.12 3.40 5.40
CA PRO A 66 -3.28 2.52 5.25
C PRO A 66 -2.89 1.04 5.26
N SER A 67 -3.88 0.18 5.58
CA SER A 67 -3.78 -1.29 5.48
C SER A 67 -3.18 -1.71 4.13
N PRO A 68 -2.40 -2.81 4.06
CA PRO A 68 -1.87 -3.28 2.78
C PRO A 68 -2.97 -3.66 1.79
N MET A 69 -4.20 -3.87 2.27
CA MET A 69 -5.35 -4.23 1.45
C MET A 69 -6.48 -3.22 1.62
N LEU A 70 -7.04 -2.75 0.50
CA LEU A 70 -8.12 -1.76 0.42
C LEU A 70 -9.26 -2.26 -0.46
N TYR A 71 -10.50 -2.00 -0.06
CA TYR A 71 -11.71 -2.21 -0.85
C TYR A 71 -12.27 -0.88 -1.32
N TYR A 72 -12.50 -0.71 -2.61
CA TYR A 72 -13.08 0.51 -3.17
C TYR A 72 -14.57 0.28 -3.46
N PRO A 73 -15.50 0.88 -2.68
CA PRO A 73 -16.92 0.58 -2.82
C PRO A 73 -17.56 1.06 -4.13
N SER A 74 -16.97 2.07 -4.77
CA SER A 74 -17.50 2.71 -5.97
C SER A 74 -17.59 1.75 -7.15
N ASP A 75 -16.60 0.86 -7.29
CA ASP A 75 -16.53 -0.15 -8.35
C ASP A 75 -16.43 -1.58 -7.80
N GLY A 76 -16.28 -1.75 -6.49
CA GLY A 76 -16.06 -3.03 -5.83
C GLY A 76 -14.68 -3.61 -6.12
N ASP A 77 -13.71 -2.77 -6.43
CA ASP A 77 -12.32 -3.17 -6.63
C ASP A 77 -11.63 -3.47 -5.30
N VAL A 78 -10.61 -4.30 -5.38
CA VAL A 78 -9.78 -4.71 -4.26
C VAL A 78 -8.33 -4.53 -4.64
N VAL A 79 -7.59 -3.83 -3.79
CA VAL A 79 -6.16 -3.56 -3.99
C VAL A 79 -5.38 -4.20 -2.86
N LEU A 80 -4.28 -4.88 -3.20
CA LEU A 80 -3.29 -5.40 -2.24
C LEU A 80 -1.90 -4.92 -2.65
N SER A 81 -1.19 -4.23 -1.75
CA SER A 81 0.15 -3.69 -2.02
C SER A 81 1.16 -4.20 -1.00
N GLY A 82 2.43 -4.22 -1.38
CA GLY A 82 3.52 -4.57 -0.48
C GLY A 82 4.89 -4.37 -1.11
N THR A 83 5.93 -4.75 -0.37
CA THR A 83 7.32 -4.71 -0.83
C THR A 83 7.91 -6.11 -0.92
N ILE A 84 9.00 -6.28 -1.66
CA ILE A 84 9.73 -7.54 -1.80
C ILE A 84 11.21 -7.24 -1.56
N PRO A 85 11.70 -7.35 -0.32
CA PRO A 85 13.06 -6.92 0.04
C PRO A 85 14.15 -7.58 -0.80
N SER A 86 13.97 -8.87 -1.10
CA SER A 86 14.90 -9.67 -1.90
C SER A 86 14.99 -9.28 -3.38
N LEU A 87 14.11 -8.40 -3.88
CA LEU A 87 14.13 -7.83 -5.23
C LEU A 87 14.48 -6.34 -5.17
N ASN A 88 15.53 -6.01 -4.42
CA ASN A 88 15.97 -4.63 -4.21
C ASN A 88 14.83 -3.73 -3.70
N ASN A 89 14.10 -4.21 -2.68
CA ASN A 89 12.92 -3.54 -2.13
C ASN A 89 11.86 -3.16 -3.17
N ALA A 90 11.70 -3.99 -4.21
CA ALA A 90 10.67 -3.79 -5.22
C ALA A 90 9.29 -3.67 -4.57
N LYS A 91 8.44 -2.80 -5.12
CA LYS A 91 7.04 -2.65 -4.73
C LYS A 91 6.17 -3.43 -5.70
N PHE A 92 5.07 -3.98 -5.20
CA PHE A 92 4.04 -4.59 -6.04
C PHE A 92 2.67 -4.08 -5.61
N GLN A 93 1.73 -4.13 -6.55
CA GLN A 93 0.32 -3.88 -6.29
C GLN A 93 -0.51 -4.83 -7.13
N PHE A 94 -1.40 -5.57 -6.48
CA PHE A 94 -2.47 -6.33 -7.11
C PHE A 94 -3.74 -5.51 -7.10
N ARG A 95 -4.47 -5.54 -8.21
CA ARG A 95 -5.74 -4.86 -8.41
C ARG A 95 -6.71 -5.80 -9.10
N TYR A 96 -7.85 -6.03 -8.46
CA TYR A 96 -8.78 -7.08 -8.85
C TYR A 96 -9.55 -6.72 -10.12
N LYS A 97 -10.15 -5.53 -10.19
CA LYS A 97 -10.99 -5.09 -11.31
C LYS A 97 -10.26 -4.26 -12.37
N ASP A 98 -8.93 -4.34 -12.42
CA ASP A 98 -8.18 -3.60 -13.43
C ASP A 98 -8.24 -4.27 -14.81
N SER A 99 -8.79 -3.55 -15.78
CA SER A 99 -8.88 -3.96 -17.19
C SER A 99 -7.54 -4.25 -17.88
N SER A 100 -6.42 -3.78 -17.32
CA SER A 100 -5.08 -3.84 -17.95
C SER A 100 -4.14 -4.86 -17.31
N PHE A 101 -4.68 -5.91 -16.67
CA PHE A 101 -3.93 -6.84 -15.82
C PHE A 101 -3.35 -6.11 -14.61
N GLY A 102 -4.11 -6.08 -13.51
CA GLY A 102 -3.80 -5.33 -12.29
C GLY A 102 -2.62 -5.85 -11.46
N CYS A 103 -1.62 -6.50 -12.04
CA CYS A 103 -0.39 -6.92 -11.36
C CYS A 103 0.75 -5.96 -11.67
N TYR A 104 0.85 -4.88 -10.90
CA TYR A 104 1.89 -3.89 -11.05
C TYR A 104 3.13 -4.24 -10.24
N PHE A 105 4.29 -3.89 -10.78
CA PHE A 105 5.59 -4.13 -10.18
C PHE A 105 6.53 -2.96 -10.47
N TRP A 106 7.13 -2.40 -9.42
CA TRP A 106 8.11 -1.33 -9.51
C TRP A 106 9.37 -1.78 -8.80
N SER A 107 10.50 -1.65 -9.47
CA SER A 107 11.81 -1.91 -8.86
C SER A 107 12.81 -0.93 -9.44
N ASP A 108 13.86 -0.71 -8.66
CA ASP A 108 15.10 -0.17 -9.18
C ASP A 108 15.78 -1.22 -10.08
N SER A 109 17.10 -1.17 -10.20
CA SER A 109 17.85 -2.14 -11.01
C SER A 109 17.66 -3.56 -10.45
N LEU A 110 17.14 -4.46 -11.30
CA LEU A 110 17.13 -5.90 -11.07
C LEU A 110 18.14 -6.58 -11.99
N VAL A 111 18.90 -7.51 -11.42
CA VAL A 111 19.77 -8.39 -12.21
C VAL A 111 18.89 -9.34 -13.02
N LEU A 112 19.10 -9.40 -14.33
CA LEU A 112 18.43 -10.37 -15.17
C LEU A 112 19.06 -11.76 -15.00
N ASN A 113 18.49 -12.57 -14.13
CA ASN A 113 18.91 -13.94 -13.86
C ASN A 113 17.71 -14.86 -13.63
N ASP A 114 17.95 -16.18 -13.63
CA ASP A 114 16.91 -17.19 -13.49
C ASP A 114 16.11 -17.06 -12.18
N ASP A 115 16.77 -16.69 -11.09
CA ASP A 115 16.12 -16.56 -9.79
C ASP A 115 15.09 -15.42 -9.78
N ASN A 116 15.47 -14.25 -10.31
CA ASN A 116 14.58 -13.10 -10.42
C ASN A 116 13.46 -13.37 -11.41
N VAL A 117 13.74 -14.01 -12.55
CA VAL A 117 12.71 -14.39 -13.53
C VAL A 117 11.70 -15.36 -12.92
N ARG A 118 12.17 -16.38 -12.18
CA ARG A 118 11.30 -17.33 -11.47
C ARG A 118 10.44 -16.64 -10.40
N LYS A 119 11.01 -15.70 -9.65
CA LYS A 119 10.27 -14.96 -8.63
C LYS A 119 9.21 -14.05 -9.24
N LEU A 120 9.53 -13.32 -10.32
CA LEU A 120 8.56 -12.51 -11.10
C LEU A 120 7.43 -13.38 -11.67
N SER A 121 7.76 -14.55 -12.21
CA SER A 121 6.76 -15.51 -12.69
C SER A 121 5.84 -15.98 -11.57
N ARG A 122 6.39 -16.26 -10.38
CA ARG A 122 5.61 -16.65 -9.20
C ARG A 122 4.69 -15.54 -8.70
N ILE A 123 5.14 -14.29 -8.68
CA ILE A 123 4.31 -13.12 -8.32
C ILE A 123 3.07 -13.07 -9.24
N ASN A 124 3.27 -13.19 -10.56
CA ASN A 124 2.16 -13.23 -11.52
C ASN A 124 1.23 -14.45 -11.32
N GLY A 125 1.79 -15.61 -10.97
CA GLY A 125 0.99 -16.79 -10.63
C GLY A 125 0.11 -16.58 -9.39
N VAL A 126 0.67 -16.01 -8.33
CA VAL A 126 -0.08 -15.67 -7.10
C VAL A 126 -1.18 -14.66 -7.40
N TYR A 127 -0.90 -13.61 -8.19
CA TYR A 127 -1.90 -12.63 -8.60
C TYR A 127 -3.12 -13.29 -9.28
N LYS A 128 -2.89 -14.20 -10.23
CA LYS A 128 -3.98 -14.88 -10.95
C LYS A 128 -4.85 -15.72 -10.01
N ASN A 129 -4.22 -16.46 -9.10
CA ASN A 129 -4.93 -17.24 -8.11
C ASN A 129 -5.72 -16.34 -7.15
N TRP A 130 -5.12 -15.24 -6.71
CA TRP A 130 -5.76 -14.25 -5.84
C TRP A 130 -7.00 -13.63 -6.48
N CYS A 131 -6.95 -13.26 -7.76
CA CYS A 131 -8.14 -12.82 -8.50
C CYS A 131 -9.23 -13.90 -8.55
N GLN A 132 -8.85 -15.16 -8.78
CA GLN A 132 -9.80 -16.28 -8.81
C GLN A 132 -10.43 -16.53 -7.43
N GLU A 133 -9.67 -16.40 -6.34
CA GLU A 133 -10.17 -16.50 -4.97
C GLU A 133 -11.20 -15.40 -4.68
N LEU A 134 -10.92 -14.15 -5.08
CA LEU A 134 -11.87 -13.04 -4.93
C LEU A 134 -13.13 -13.21 -5.77
N GLU A 135 -13.00 -13.66 -7.03
CA GLU A 135 -14.14 -13.91 -7.92
C GLU A 135 -15.07 -15.02 -7.39
N THR A 136 -14.51 -16.01 -6.69
CA THR A 136 -15.27 -17.15 -6.14
C THR A 136 -15.70 -16.96 -4.68
N SER A 137 -15.32 -15.84 -4.05
CA SER A 137 -15.72 -15.52 -2.68
C SER A 137 -17.14 -14.98 -2.63
N GLU A 138 -17.93 -15.41 -1.64
CA GLU A 138 -19.31 -14.94 -1.46
C GLU A 138 -19.39 -13.47 -1.03
N ASP A 139 -18.43 -13.04 -0.21
CA ASP A 139 -18.27 -11.65 0.22
C ASP A 139 -16.79 -11.26 0.22
N ILE A 140 -16.47 -10.21 -0.51
CA ILE A 140 -15.13 -9.62 -0.56
C ILE A 140 -15.04 -8.34 0.26
N LYS A 141 -16.13 -7.82 0.82
CA LYS A 141 -16.13 -6.54 1.55
C LYS A 141 -15.39 -6.69 2.89
N PRO A 142 -14.72 -5.63 3.38
CA PRO A 142 -14.14 -5.62 4.71
C PRO A 142 -15.20 -5.79 5.81
N ILE A 143 -14.86 -6.51 6.87
CA ILE A 143 -15.72 -6.68 8.05
C ILE A 143 -16.10 -5.32 8.62
N GLY A 144 -17.41 -5.12 8.84
CA GLY A 144 -17.94 -3.88 9.40
C GLY A 144 -18.27 -2.81 8.35
N TYR A 145 -17.96 -3.04 7.07
CA TYR A 145 -18.48 -2.20 5.99
C TYR A 145 -20.02 -2.32 5.93
N LYS A 146 -20.71 -1.18 6.05
CA LYS A 146 -22.16 -1.06 5.96
C LYS A 146 -22.51 -0.25 4.71
N GLY A 147 -22.49 -0.90 3.55
CA GLY A 147 -22.93 -0.31 2.29
C GLY A 147 -23.58 -1.33 1.38
#